data_AF-A0A087HQ87-F1
#
_entry.id   AF-A0A087HQ87-F1
#
_cell.length_a   1.000
_cell.length_b   1.000
_cell.length_c   1.000
_cell.angle_alpha   90.00
_cell.angle_beta   90.00
_cell.angle_gamma   90.00
#
_symmetry.space_group_name_H-M   'P 1'
#
loop_
_entity.id
_entity.type
_entity.pdbx_description
1 polymer ?
#
loop_
_entity_poly.entity_id
_entity_poly.type
_entity_poly.pdbx_seq_one_letter_code
_entity_poly.pdbx_strand_id
1 'polypeptide(L)'
;MDTKSIITATIISLLFLINVAAEDPYKFFEWHVTYGNISPLGVQQQGILINGKFPGPDIYSVTNDNLIINVFNHLDEPFLISWSGIQNWRNSYQDGVYGTTCPIPPGKNYTYALQVKDQIGSFYYFPSLGFHKAAGGFGGIRISNRALIPVPFPAPADDYTVLIGDWYKTNHKFHE
;
A
#
# COMPACT_ATOMS: atom_id res chain seq x y z
N MET A 1 12.16 -56.84 -8.01
CA MET A 1 12.50 -55.45 -7.59
C MET A 1 13.10 -55.53 -6.20
N ASP A 2 14.35 -55.11 -6.04
CA ASP A 2 15.03 -55.17 -4.75
C ASP A 2 14.36 -54.26 -3.72
N THR A 3 14.26 -54.72 -2.47
CA THR A 3 13.63 -53.99 -1.36
C THR A 3 14.26 -52.61 -1.15
N LYS A 4 15.57 -52.49 -1.39
CA LYS A 4 16.30 -51.22 -1.37
C LYS A 4 15.78 -50.23 -2.42
N SER A 5 15.44 -50.73 -3.61
CA SER A 5 14.95 -49.93 -4.75
C SER A 5 13.50 -49.45 -4.52
N ILE A 6 12.69 -50.24 -3.81
CA ILE A 6 11.33 -49.85 -3.41
C ILE A 6 11.37 -48.78 -2.31
N ILE A 7 12.28 -48.91 -1.35
CA ILE A 7 12.46 -47.94 -0.26
C ILE A 7 12.99 -46.61 -0.80
N THR A 8 13.96 -46.62 -1.72
CA THR A 8 14.45 -45.38 -2.36
C THR A 8 13.37 -44.72 -3.21
N ALA A 9 12.59 -45.49 -3.99
CA ALA A 9 11.49 -44.95 -4.79
C ALA A 9 10.39 -44.31 -3.93
N THR A 10 10.05 -44.91 -2.78
CA THR A 10 9.07 -44.36 -1.84
C THR A 10 9.58 -43.11 -1.14
N ILE A 11 10.86 -43.05 -0.74
CA ILE A 11 11.46 -41.84 -0.15
C ILE A 11 11.48 -40.68 -1.16
N ILE A 12 11.86 -40.94 -2.41
CA ILE A 12 11.88 -39.92 -3.47
C ILE A 12 10.45 -39.42 -3.74
N SER A 13 9.47 -40.33 -3.82
CA SER A 13 8.06 -39.95 -3.99
C SER A 13 7.54 -39.14 -2.79
N LEU A 14 7.98 -39.42 -1.56
CA LEU A 14 7.63 -38.62 -0.38
C LEU A 14 8.25 -37.22 -0.42
N LEU A 15 9.48 -37.09 -0.92
CA LEU A 15 10.16 -35.79 -1.08
C LEU A 15 9.45 -34.90 -2.10
N PHE A 16 8.90 -35.47 -3.17
CA PHE A 16 8.09 -34.72 -4.16
C PHE A 16 6.70 -34.29 -3.64
N LEU A 17 6.21 -34.88 -2.54
CA LEU A 17 4.94 -34.47 -1.90
C LEU A 17 5.12 -33.26 -0.97
N ILE A 18 6.36 -32.88 -0.65
CA ILE A 18 6.66 -31.70 0.16
C ILE A 18 6.61 -30.46 -0.74
N ASN A 19 5.43 -29.90 -0.92
CA ASN A 19 5.29 -28.59 -1.54
C ASN A 19 5.86 -27.53 -0.61
N VAL A 20 7.09 -27.07 -0.89
CA VAL A 20 7.67 -25.92 -0.20
C VAL A 20 7.02 -24.66 -0.78
N ALA A 21 6.10 -24.05 -0.02
CA ALA A 21 5.62 -22.71 -0.31
C ALA A 21 6.74 -21.72 0.07
N ALA A 22 7.56 -21.33 -0.91
CA ALA A 22 8.70 -20.42 -0.74
C ALA A 22 8.35 -18.94 -1.00
N GLU A 23 7.06 -18.63 -1.11
CA GLU A 23 6.61 -17.28 -1.48
C GLU A 23 6.35 -16.41 -0.26
N ASP A 24 6.68 -15.12 -0.38
CA ASP A 24 6.43 -14.16 0.68
C ASP A 24 4.92 -13.85 0.84
N PRO A 25 4.45 -13.51 2.06
CA PRO A 25 3.03 -13.29 2.32
C PRO A 25 2.43 -12.15 1.49
N TYR A 26 1.18 -12.32 1.08
CA TYR A 26 0.41 -11.27 0.40
C TYR A 26 -0.57 -10.59 1.36
N LYS A 27 -0.67 -9.27 1.25
CA LYS A 27 -1.69 -8.46 1.91
C LYS A 27 -2.54 -7.74 0.87
N PHE A 28 -3.84 -7.92 0.97
CA PHE A 28 -4.80 -7.38 0.02
C PHE A 28 -5.54 -6.22 0.67
N PHE A 29 -5.64 -5.11 -0.07
CA PHE A 29 -6.35 -3.92 0.34
C PHE A 29 -7.31 -3.49 -0.77
N GLU A 30 -8.54 -3.21 -0.38
CA GLU A 30 -9.56 -2.68 -1.29
C GLU A 30 -9.87 -1.24 -0.90
N TRP A 31 -9.58 -0.30 -1.79
CA TRP A 31 -9.67 1.13 -1.54
C TRP A 31 -10.66 1.80 -2.47
N HIS A 32 -11.70 2.38 -1.87
CA HIS A 32 -12.70 3.20 -2.54
C HIS A 32 -12.36 4.66 -2.31
N VAL A 33 -11.95 5.33 -3.38
CA VAL A 33 -11.60 6.75 -3.36
C VAL A 33 -12.83 7.56 -3.70
N THR A 34 -13.29 8.38 -2.76
CA THR A 34 -14.52 9.16 -2.90
C THR A 34 -14.31 10.59 -2.42
N TYR A 35 -15.13 11.51 -2.89
CA TYR A 35 -15.31 12.76 -2.18
C TYR A 35 -16.13 12.58 -0.92
N GLY A 36 -15.82 13.35 0.10
CA GLY A 36 -16.66 13.48 1.28
C GLY A 36 -16.42 14.80 2.00
N ASN A 37 -17.32 15.11 2.93
CA ASN A 37 -17.22 16.31 3.74
C ASN A 37 -16.28 16.07 4.92
N ILE A 38 -15.25 16.90 5.02
CA ILE A 38 -14.30 16.93 6.14
C ILE A 38 -14.27 18.32 6.76
N SER A 39 -13.79 18.43 8.00
CA SER A 39 -13.68 19.74 8.67
C SER A 39 -12.38 19.90 9.47
N PRO A 40 -11.20 19.87 8.82
CA PRO A 40 -9.91 19.94 9.53
C PRO A 40 -9.71 21.28 10.28
N LEU A 41 -10.29 22.36 9.74
CA LEU A 41 -10.26 23.71 10.35
C LEU A 41 -11.60 24.10 11.00
N GLY A 42 -12.47 23.12 11.29
CA GLY A 42 -13.81 23.36 11.85
C GLY A 42 -14.87 23.87 10.86
N VAL A 43 -14.51 24.04 9.58
CA VAL A 43 -15.45 24.40 8.49
C VAL A 43 -15.56 23.21 7.53
N GLN A 44 -16.79 22.88 7.12
CA GLN A 44 -17.02 21.81 6.15
C GLN A 44 -16.45 22.15 4.78
N GLN A 45 -15.66 21.23 4.25
CA GLN A 45 -15.04 21.29 2.93
C GLN A 45 -15.08 19.92 2.29
N GLN A 46 -15.13 19.91 0.96
CA GLN A 46 -14.98 18.69 0.18
C GLN A 46 -13.52 18.24 0.20
N GLY A 47 -13.27 17.01 0.63
CA GLY A 47 -11.96 16.38 0.61
C GLY A 47 -12.00 15.00 -0.03
N ILE A 48 -10.82 14.47 -0.32
CA ILE A 48 -10.65 13.12 -0.86
C ILE A 48 -10.48 12.14 0.30
N LEU A 49 -11.35 11.14 0.33
CA LEU A 49 -11.40 10.09 1.34
C LEU A 49 -10.98 8.76 0.71
N ILE A 50 -10.39 7.89 1.53
CA ILE A 50 -10.16 6.48 1.18
C ILE A 50 -10.96 5.64 2.16
N ASN A 51 -11.90 4.83 1.65
CA ASN A 51 -12.83 4.04 2.46
C ASN A 51 -13.58 4.90 3.50
N GLY A 52 -13.95 6.13 3.11
CA GLY A 52 -14.66 7.07 3.98
C GLY A 52 -13.82 7.66 5.12
N LYS A 53 -12.50 7.45 5.14
CA LYS A 53 -11.59 7.95 6.18
C LYS A 53 -10.73 9.11 5.70
N PHE A 54 -10.48 10.04 6.61
CA PHE A 54 -9.51 11.13 6.50
C PHE A 54 -8.80 11.35 7.84
N PRO A 55 -7.45 11.24 7.92
CA PRO A 55 -6.56 10.70 6.88
C PRO A 55 -6.95 9.28 6.42
N GLY A 56 -6.40 8.84 5.30
CA GLY A 56 -6.64 7.50 4.76
C GLY A 56 -6.20 6.40 5.74
N PRO A 57 -6.65 5.14 5.51
CA PRO A 57 -6.30 4.02 6.38
C PRO A 57 -4.80 3.71 6.34
N ASP A 58 -4.23 3.42 7.52
CA ASP A 58 -2.83 2.98 7.59
C ASP A 58 -2.64 1.59 6.98
N ILE A 59 -1.57 1.44 6.20
CA ILE A 59 -1.10 0.14 5.74
C ILE A 59 -0.15 -0.44 6.80
N TYR A 60 -0.52 -1.58 7.36
CA TYR A 60 0.36 -2.35 8.23
C TYR A 60 1.01 -3.50 7.47
N SER A 61 2.32 -3.43 7.32
CA SER A 61 3.15 -4.40 6.59
C SER A 61 4.28 -4.94 7.47
N VAL A 62 4.79 -6.12 7.13
CA VAL A 62 6.05 -6.66 7.64
C VAL A 62 7.04 -6.74 6.48
N THR A 63 8.33 -6.60 6.77
CA THR A 63 9.41 -6.80 5.78
C THR A 63 9.18 -8.06 4.94
N ASN A 64 9.35 -7.89 3.62
CA ASN A 64 9.11 -8.80 2.51
C ASN A 64 7.65 -9.09 2.14
N ASP A 65 6.64 -8.53 2.81
CA ASP A 65 5.26 -8.69 2.36
C ASP A 65 5.06 -8.12 0.93
N ASN A 66 4.17 -8.76 0.17
CA ASN A 66 3.65 -8.26 -1.10
C ASN A 66 2.33 -7.53 -0.82
N LEU A 67 2.26 -6.23 -1.14
CA LEU A 67 1.06 -5.42 -0.95
C LEU A 67 0.29 -5.32 -2.26
N ILE A 68 -0.93 -5.84 -2.28
CA ILE A 68 -1.84 -5.80 -3.42
C ILE A 68 -2.98 -4.84 -3.08
N ILE A 69 -2.98 -3.67 -3.69
CA ILE A 69 -3.88 -2.57 -3.34
C ILE A 69 -4.75 -2.26 -4.55
N ASN A 70 -6.01 -2.66 -4.50
CA ASN A 70 -6.98 -2.37 -5.55
C ASN A 70 -7.67 -1.04 -5.28
N VAL A 71 -7.39 -0.04 -6.12
CA VAL A 71 -7.88 1.32 -5.97
C VAL A 71 -9.01 1.56 -6.96
N PHE A 72 -10.22 1.77 -6.45
CA PHE A 72 -11.40 2.18 -7.20
C PHE A 72 -11.54 3.70 -7.17
N ASN A 73 -11.48 4.33 -8.34
CA ASN A 73 -11.67 5.75 -8.48
C ASN A 73 -13.17 6.07 -8.64
N HIS A 74 -13.80 6.58 -7.58
CA HIS A 74 -15.18 7.11 -7.63
C HIS A 74 -15.22 8.64 -7.70
N LEU A 75 -14.07 9.29 -7.97
CA LEU A 75 -14.02 10.73 -8.24
C LEU A 75 -14.51 11.02 -9.67
N ASP A 76 -14.83 12.28 -9.92
CA ASP A 76 -15.16 12.81 -11.24
C ASP A 76 -13.92 13.23 -12.05
N GLU A 77 -12.72 12.99 -11.52
CA GLU A 77 -11.44 13.32 -12.14
C GLU A 77 -10.47 12.13 -12.12
N PRO A 78 -9.46 12.09 -13.03
CA PRO A 78 -8.46 11.04 -13.04
C PRO A 78 -7.65 11.03 -11.75
N PHE A 79 -7.33 9.84 -11.24
CA PHE A 79 -6.68 9.68 -9.92
C PHE A 79 -5.44 8.79 -10.00
N LEU A 80 -4.42 9.09 -9.20
CA LEU A 80 -3.23 8.24 -8.99
C LEU A 80 -2.77 8.35 -7.54
N ILE A 81 -2.28 7.24 -6.99
CA ILE A 81 -1.61 7.19 -5.69
C ILE A 81 -0.14 6.85 -5.89
N SER A 82 0.73 7.63 -5.27
CA SER A 82 2.17 7.33 -5.18
C SER A 82 2.56 6.89 -3.76
N TRP A 83 3.60 6.06 -3.69
CA TRP A 83 4.05 5.33 -2.51
C TRP A 83 5.38 5.91 -2.02
N SER A 84 5.33 6.99 -1.24
CA SER A 84 6.53 7.73 -0.87
C SER A 84 7.53 6.87 -0.10
N GLY A 85 8.73 6.73 -0.66
CA GLY A 85 9.84 6.01 -0.07
C GLY A 85 9.80 4.49 -0.28
N ILE A 86 8.73 3.92 -0.86
CA ILE A 86 8.73 2.52 -1.31
C ILE A 86 9.62 2.42 -2.56
N GLN A 87 10.59 1.51 -2.55
CA GLN A 87 11.67 1.53 -3.54
C GLN A 87 11.27 1.00 -4.92
N ASN A 88 10.14 0.28 -5.04
CA ASN A 88 9.61 -0.23 -6.31
C ASN A 88 10.65 -0.91 -7.21
N TRP A 89 11.51 -1.76 -6.63
CA TRP A 89 12.60 -2.42 -7.36
C TRP A 89 12.11 -3.19 -8.58
N ARG A 90 12.58 -2.77 -9.76
CA ARG A 90 12.20 -3.33 -11.08
C ARG A 90 10.68 -3.28 -11.33
N ASN A 91 9.99 -2.36 -10.67
CA ASN A 91 8.53 -2.27 -10.64
C ASN A 91 8.06 -0.80 -10.76
N SER A 92 8.76 -0.02 -11.58
CA SER A 92 8.53 1.43 -11.71
C SER A 92 7.13 1.78 -12.23
N TYR A 93 6.48 0.90 -12.99
CA TYR A 93 5.12 1.09 -13.48
C TYR A 93 4.05 1.06 -12.37
N GLN A 94 4.42 0.68 -11.14
CA GLN A 94 3.58 0.69 -9.93
C GLN A 94 3.81 1.92 -9.05
N ASP A 95 4.70 2.82 -9.44
CA ASP A 95 5.09 3.99 -8.65
C ASP A 95 3.97 5.02 -8.49
N GLY A 96 3.02 5.02 -9.44
CA GLY A 96 1.83 5.84 -9.37
C GLY A 96 2.13 7.33 -9.51
N VAL A 97 3.16 7.67 -10.26
CA VAL A 97 3.49 9.03 -10.70
C VAL A 97 3.11 9.17 -12.17
N TYR A 98 2.63 10.36 -12.56
CA TYR A 98 2.31 10.61 -13.95
C TYR A 98 3.54 10.41 -14.85
N GLY A 99 3.40 9.58 -15.88
CA GLY A 99 4.49 9.18 -16.78
C GLY A 99 5.02 7.78 -16.53
N THR A 100 5.01 7.28 -15.28
CA THR A 100 5.30 5.86 -14.99
C THR A 100 4.03 5.01 -14.99
N THR A 101 2.92 5.58 -14.50
CA THR A 101 1.60 4.95 -14.44
C THR A 101 0.57 5.88 -15.10
N CYS A 102 -0.35 5.30 -15.88
CA CYS A 102 -1.47 6.05 -16.44
C CYS A 102 -2.51 6.36 -15.35
N PRO A 103 -3.08 7.58 -15.31
CA PRO A 103 -4.16 7.91 -14.38
C PRO A 103 -5.34 6.96 -14.46
N ILE A 104 -5.89 6.60 -13.30
CA ILE A 104 -7.10 5.78 -13.18
C ILE A 104 -8.28 6.66 -13.59
N PRO A 105 -8.99 6.37 -14.70
CA PRO A 105 -10.13 7.18 -15.11
C PRO A 105 -11.28 7.11 -14.08
N PRO A 106 -12.18 8.11 -14.05
CA PRO A 106 -13.40 8.06 -13.26
C PRO A 106 -14.19 6.75 -13.47
N GLY A 107 -14.62 6.12 -12.36
CA GLY A 107 -15.38 4.87 -12.38
C GLY A 107 -14.58 3.63 -12.74
N LYS A 108 -13.25 3.72 -12.86
CA LYS A 108 -12.35 2.59 -13.12
C LYS A 108 -11.54 2.25 -11.89
N ASN A 109 -10.86 1.11 -11.93
CA ASN A 109 -9.94 0.67 -10.90
C ASN A 109 -8.57 0.34 -11.47
N TYR A 110 -7.59 0.30 -10.58
CA TYR A 110 -6.26 -0.18 -10.87
C TYR A 110 -5.69 -0.88 -9.63
N THR A 111 -5.04 -2.01 -9.86
CA THR A 111 -4.42 -2.79 -8.77
C THR A 111 -2.93 -2.53 -8.74
N TYR A 112 -2.48 -1.92 -7.65
CA TYR A 112 -1.07 -1.76 -7.34
C TYR A 112 -0.51 -3.03 -6.72
N ALA A 113 0.62 -3.50 -7.23
CA ALA A 113 1.34 -4.63 -6.67
C ALA A 113 2.72 -4.18 -6.21
N LEU A 114 2.89 -3.94 -4.92
CA LEU A 114 4.12 -3.41 -4.32
C LEU A 114 4.87 -4.49 -3.57
N GLN A 115 6.19 -4.44 -3.62
CA GLN A 115 7.05 -5.32 -2.83
C GLN A 115 7.85 -4.46 -1.85
N VAL A 116 7.59 -4.61 -0.56
CA VAL A 116 8.33 -3.83 0.45
C VAL A 116 9.71 -4.38 0.77
N LYS A 117 9.98 -5.65 0.40
CA LYS A 117 11.28 -6.31 0.51
C LYS A 117 11.96 -6.03 1.86
N ASP A 118 13.18 -5.52 1.87
CA ASP A 118 14.03 -5.26 3.01
C ASP A 118 13.71 -3.95 3.75
N GLN A 119 12.67 -3.21 3.36
CA GLN A 119 12.31 -1.96 4.00
C GLN A 119 11.72 -2.19 5.41
N ILE A 120 12.13 -1.35 6.36
CA ILE A 120 11.61 -1.27 7.73
C ILE A 120 11.48 0.22 8.06
N GLY A 121 10.35 0.62 8.64
CA GLY A 121 10.13 1.98 9.12
C GLY A 121 8.78 2.57 8.72
N SER A 122 8.75 3.90 8.72
CA SER A 122 7.56 4.71 8.47
C SER A 122 7.63 5.35 7.09
N PHE A 123 6.61 5.09 6.28
CA PHE A 123 6.42 5.59 4.94
C PHE A 123 5.00 6.17 4.83
N TYR A 124 4.64 6.73 3.69
CA TYR A 124 3.29 7.26 3.48
C TYR A 124 2.92 7.19 2.01
N TYR A 125 1.63 7.18 1.73
CA TYR A 125 1.10 7.29 0.38
C TYR A 125 0.35 8.62 0.22
N PHE A 126 0.29 9.11 -1.00
CA PHE A 126 -0.43 10.34 -1.30
C PHE A 126 -0.88 10.38 -2.76
N PRO A 127 -1.95 11.13 -3.09
CA PRO A 127 -2.35 11.34 -4.47
C PRO A 127 -1.32 12.18 -5.22
N SER A 128 -0.86 11.72 -6.38
CA SER A 128 0.25 12.36 -7.12
C SER A 128 -0.19 13.31 -8.22
N LEU A 129 -1.50 13.40 -8.51
CA LEU A 129 -2.04 14.27 -9.55
C LEU A 129 -2.47 15.63 -9.01
N GLY A 130 -2.07 16.69 -9.71
CA GLY A 130 -2.48 18.07 -9.42
C GLY A 130 -2.35 18.44 -7.95
N PHE A 131 -3.41 19.00 -7.38
CA PHE A 131 -3.50 19.36 -5.97
C PHE A 131 -4.29 18.35 -5.12
N HIS A 132 -4.45 17.10 -5.57
CA HIS A 132 -5.21 16.09 -4.83
C HIS A 132 -4.65 15.83 -3.43
N LYS A 133 -3.32 15.82 -3.28
CA LYS A 133 -2.67 15.70 -1.96
C LYS A 133 -3.13 16.78 -0.97
N ALA A 134 -3.36 18.00 -1.45
CA ALA A 134 -3.83 19.11 -0.61
C ALA A 134 -5.31 18.95 -0.21
N ALA A 135 -6.08 18.16 -0.97
CA ALA A 135 -7.47 17.81 -0.66
C ALA A 135 -7.62 16.56 0.22
N GLY A 136 -6.53 15.86 0.51
CA GLY A 136 -6.53 14.62 1.29
C GLY A 136 -6.04 13.41 0.51
N GLY A 137 -6.69 12.26 0.71
CA GLY A 137 -6.32 10.99 0.08
C GLY A 137 -4.94 10.43 0.46
N PHE A 138 -4.29 10.99 1.49
CA PHE A 138 -2.99 10.54 2.00
C PHE A 138 -3.16 9.71 3.28
N GLY A 139 -2.18 8.85 3.58
CA GLY A 139 -2.17 8.04 4.79
C GLY A 139 -0.82 7.37 5.03
N GLY A 140 -0.68 6.72 6.18
CA GLY A 140 0.57 6.10 6.62
C GLY A 140 0.80 4.70 6.05
N ILE A 141 2.07 4.33 5.94
CA ILE A 141 2.51 2.97 5.68
C ILE A 141 3.53 2.64 6.76
N ARG A 142 3.24 1.62 7.57
CA ARG A 142 4.15 1.13 8.58
C ARG A 142 4.65 -0.24 8.18
N ILE A 143 5.97 -0.39 8.12
CA ILE A 143 6.64 -1.65 7.77
C ILE A 143 7.47 -2.10 8.98
N SER A 144 6.98 -3.12 9.68
CA SER A 144 7.65 -3.70 10.84
C SER A 144 8.69 -4.76 10.41
N ASN A 145 9.70 -4.96 11.25
CA ASN A 145 10.64 -6.07 11.11
C ASN A 145 9.95 -7.43 11.27
N ARG A 146 10.52 -8.49 10.67
CA ARG A 146 10.12 -9.87 10.95
C ARG A 146 10.47 -10.24 12.39
N ALA A 147 9.67 -11.12 13.01
CA ALA A 147 9.85 -11.53 14.41
C ALA A 147 11.26 -12.08 14.74
N LEU A 148 11.93 -12.69 13.76
CA LEU A 148 13.27 -13.26 13.91
C LEU A 148 14.41 -12.24 13.70
N ILE A 149 14.11 -11.03 13.23
CA ILE A 149 15.10 -10.00 12.93
C ILE A 149 14.95 -8.90 13.97
N PRO A 150 15.83 -8.81 14.98
CA PRO A 150 15.72 -7.79 16.01
C PRO A 150 16.06 -6.40 15.47
N VAL A 151 15.38 -5.38 15.97
CA VAL A 151 15.70 -3.97 15.76
C VAL A 151 16.67 -3.48 16.83
N PRO A 152 17.50 -2.44 16.58
CA PRO A 152 18.54 -1.98 17.50
C PRO A 152 17.98 -1.16 18.68
N PHE A 153 16.80 -1.50 19.18
CA PHE A 153 16.11 -0.85 20.29
C PHE A 153 15.11 -1.82 20.95
N PRO A 154 14.77 -1.65 22.24
CA PRO A 154 13.75 -2.47 22.90
C PRO A 154 12.37 -2.22 22.29
N ALA A 155 11.48 -3.21 22.40
CA ALA A 155 10.10 -3.08 21.93
C ALA A 155 9.42 -1.86 22.60
N PRO A 156 8.85 -0.92 21.83
CA PRO A 156 8.15 0.22 22.40
C PRO A 156 6.87 -0.23 23.10
N ALA A 157 6.41 0.56 24.07
CA ALA A 157 5.15 0.29 24.76
C ALA A 157 3.93 0.43 23.82
N ASP A 158 4.00 1.35 22.86
CA ASP A 158 2.97 1.59 21.86
C ASP A 158 3.58 2.26 20.60
N ASP A 159 2.83 2.28 19.51
CA ASP A 159 3.29 2.78 18.21
C ASP A 159 2.16 3.48 17.43
N TYR A 160 2.39 4.75 17.09
CA TYR A 160 1.40 5.67 16.53
C TYR A 160 1.89 6.29 15.22
N THR A 161 1.00 6.39 14.24
CA THR A 161 1.25 7.12 13.00
C THR A 161 0.91 8.60 13.17
N VAL A 162 1.90 9.47 12.96
CA VAL A 162 1.71 10.94 12.94
C VAL A 162 2.01 11.46 11.55
N LEU A 163 0.99 12.02 10.90
CA LEU A 163 1.10 12.65 9.58
C LEU A 163 1.06 14.18 9.76
N ILE A 164 2.04 14.87 9.20
CA ILE A 164 2.19 16.33 9.32
C ILE A 164 2.00 16.94 7.95
N GLY A 165 1.14 17.95 7.85
CA GLY A 165 0.89 18.69 6.64
C GLY A 165 0.05 19.94 6.89
N ASP A 166 -0.06 20.76 5.85
CA ASP A 166 -0.79 22.02 5.89
C ASP A 166 -2.23 21.82 5.36
N TRP A 167 -3.13 22.72 5.74
CA TRP A 167 -4.50 22.72 5.25
C TRP A 167 -4.93 24.10 4.74
N TYR A 168 -5.62 24.13 3.60
CA TYR A 168 -6.02 25.36 2.92
C TYR A 168 -7.54 25.52 2.93
N LYS A 169 -8.02 26.76 2.92
CA LYS A 169 -9.47 27.04 2.88
C LYS A 169 -10.09 26.94 1.48
N THR A 170 -9.26 27.10 0.45
CA THR A 170 -9.65 27.08 -0.95
C THR A 170 -9.75 25.63 -1.44
N ASN A 171 -10.70 25.36 -2.34
CA ASN A 171 -10.85 24.05 -2.98
C ASN A 171 -9.61 23.73 -3.86
N HIS A 172 -9.28 22.44 -3.99
CA HIS A 172 -8.19 21.97 -4.85
C HIS A 172 -8.52 22.06 -6.33
N LYS A 173 -9.81 22.11 -6.68
CA LYS A 173 -10.25 22.33 -8.07
C LYS A 173 -10.03 23.79 -8.45
N PHE A 174 -9.19 24.00 -9.46
CA PHE A 174 -9.17 25.25 -10.18
C PHE A 174 -10.43 25.31 -11.04
N HIS A 175 -11.31 26.26 -10.74
CA HIS A 175 -12.34 26.67 -11.69
C HIS A 175 -11.70 27.71 -12.62
N GLU A 176 -11.52 27.35 -13.89
CA GLU A 176 -11.41 28.35 -14.97
C GLU A 176 -12.78 28.97 -15.25
#